data_AF-A0A7Y2C5L2-F1
#
_entry.id   AF-A0A7Y2C5L2-F1
#
_cell.length_a   1.000
_cell.length_b   1.000
_cell.length_c   1.000
_cell.angle_alpha   90.00
_cell.angle_beta   90.00
_cell.angle_gamma   90.00
#
_symmetry.space_group_name_H-M   'P 1'
#
loop_
_entity.id
_entity.type
_entity.pdbx_description
1 polymer ?
#
loop_
_entity_poly.entity_id
_entity_poly.type
_entity_poly.pdbx_seq_one_letter_code
_entity_poly.pdbx_strand_id
1 'polypeptide(L)'
;MSIQVKSFMKNPVITCTLPEDVGNVRDLMTQKGIHAIPLVDVEDNGRVTIRGIVTSDDLVGVYDDTVDIQQVMTQKVHVVNPQSNAQSAAKMMIRHNTHHLVAMEDGKIVGMVSSLDFVELIAEQKI
;
A
#
# COMPACT_ATOMS: atom_id res chain seq x y z
N MET A 1 -20.55 15.08 6.32
CA MET A 1 -19.44 14.75 7.25
C MET A 1 -18.18 14.51 6.43
N SER A 2 -17.00 14.88 6.93
CA SER A 2 -15.73 14.53 6.27
C SER A 2 -15.04 13.40 7.03
N ILE A 3 -15.23 12.18 6.57
CA ILE A 3 -14.51 11.01 7.08
C ILE A 3 -13.03 11.19 6.74
N GLN A 4 -12.14 11.05 7.72
CA GLN A 4 -10.70 11.14 7.52
C GLN A 4 -10.12 9.77 7.19
N VAL A 5 -9.06 9.72 6.36
CA VAL A 5 -8.37 8.48 5.97
C VAL A 5 -7.97 7.65 7.19
N LYS A 6 -7.46 8.28 8.25
CA LYS A 6 -7.06 7.58 9.50
C LYS A 6 -8.16 6.77 10.17
N SER A 7 -9.42 7.07 9.90
CA SER A 7 -10.56 6.38 10.53
C SER A 7 -10.90 5.03 9.91
N PHE A 8 -10.40 4.76 8.70
CA PHE A 8 -10.70 3.53 7.97
C PHE A 8 -9.50 2.89 7.26
N MET A 9 -8.35 3.57 7.21
CA MET A 9 -7.09 2.96 6.76
C MET A 9 -6.72 1.75 7.64
N LYS A 10 -6.09 0.74 7.06
CA LYS A 10 -5.59 -0.42 7.79
C LYS A 10 -4.18 -0.17 8.31
N ASN A 11 -3.91 -0.65 9.51
CA ASN A 11 -2.62 -0.61 10.18
C ASN A 11 -2.50 -1.82 11.14
N PRO A 12 -1.29 -2.36 11.38
CA PRO A 12 0.00 -1.96 10.80
C PRO A 12 0.11 -2.32 9.31
N VAL A 13 0.98 -1.61 8.57
CA VAL A 13 1.23 -1.89 7.15
C VAL A 13 2.31 -2.96 7.04
N ILE A 14 2.04 -3.99 6.24
CA ILE A 14 3.06 -4.97 5.86
C ILE A 14 3.91 -4.36 4.75
N THR A 15 5.21 -4.28 4.99
CA THR A 15 6.23 -3.79 4.08
C THR A 15 7.30 -4.85 3.86
N CYS A 16 8.02 -4.80 2.75
CA CYS A 16 9.24 -5.57 2.55
C CYS A 16 10.45 -4.65 2.37
N THR A 17 11.65 -5.20 2.57
CA THR A 17 12.95 -4.55 2.40
C THR A 17 13.81 -5.42 1.50
N LEU A 18 14.85 -4.86 0.88
CA LEU A 18 15.73 -5.64 0.00
C LEU A 18 16.85 -6.37 0.77
N PRO A 19 17.36 -7.49 0.22
CA PRO A 19 16.88 -8.20 -0.98
C PRO A 19 15.57 -8.94 -0.72
N GLU A 20 14.72 -9.05 -1.74
CA GLU A 20 13.44 -9.75 -1.67
C GLU A 20 13.07 -10.33 -3.04
N ASP A 21 12.41 -11.49 -3.05
CA ASP A 21 12.01 -12.20 -4.27
C ASP A 21 10.49 -12.30 -4.44
N VAL A 22 10.07 -12.64 -5.65
CA VAL A 22 8.65 -12.75 -6.02
C VAL A 22 7.92 -13.84 -5.23
N GLY A 23 8.58 -14.97 -4.96
CA GLY A 23 8.00 -16.08 -4.21
C GLY A 23 7.61 -15.67 -2.79
N ASN A 24 8.54 -15.08 -2.05
CA ASN A 24 8.32 -14.61 -0.68
C ASN A 24 7.21 -13.56 -0.62
N VAL A 25 7.18 -12.61 -1.56
CA VAL A 25 6.14 -11.58 -1.62
C VAL A 25 4.78 -12.21 -1.93
N ARG A 26 4.70 -13.17 -2.85
CA ARG A 26 3.45 -13.88 -3.17
C ARG A 26 2.93 -14.66 -1.98
N ASP A 27 3.82 -15.36 -1.27
CA ASP A 27 3.49 -16.09 -0.06
C ASP A 27 2.99 -15.13 1.03
N LEU A 28 3.64 -13.99 1.20
CA LEU A 28 3.25 -12.97 2.16
C LEU A 28 1.87 -12.39 1.84
N MET A 29 1.59 -12.08 0.57
CA MET A 29 0.26 -11.65 0.10
C MET A 29 -0.81 -12.70 0.41
N THR A 30 -0.53 -13.96 0.08
CA THR A 30 -1.47 -15.08 0.28
C THR A 30 -1.75 -15.35 1.75
N GLN A 31 -0.71 -15.42 2.57
CA GLN A 31 -0.83 -15.70 4.01
C GLN A 31 -1.53 -14.58 4.77
N LYS A 32 -1.36 -13.33 4.33
CA LYS A 32 -1.90 -12.16 5.02
C LYS A 32 -3.22 -11.67 4.41
N GLY A 33 -3.63 -12.20 3.26
CA GLY A 33 -4.81 -11.76 2.53
C GLY A 33 -4.71 -10.31 2.07
N ILE A 34 -3.51 -9.88 1.64
CA ILE A 34 -3.25 -8.52 1.16
C ILE A 34 -2.81 -8.54 -0.29
N HIS A 35 -3.06 -7.44 -1.01
CA HIS A 35 -2.81 -7.33 -2.44
C HIS A 35 -1.80 -6.25 -2.83
N ALA A 36 -1.18 -5.61 -1.84
CA ALA A 36 -0.17 -4.59 -2.05
C ALA A 36 0.82 -4.55 -0.87
N ILE A 37 2.10 -4.48 -1.17
CA ILE A 37 3.20 -4.41 -0.20
C ILE A 37 4.14 -3.28 -0.65
N PRO A 38 4.34 -2.22 0.17
CA PRO A 38 5.34 -1.20 -0.10
C PRO A 38 6.73 -1.78 0.14
N LEU A 39 7.64 -1.55 -0.82
CA LEU A 39 9.05 -1.80 -0.64
C LEU A 39 9.68 -0.55 -0.03
N VAL A 40 10.38 -0.71 1.08
CA VAL A 40 10.92 0.40 1.86
C VAL A 40 12.36 0.19 2.25
N ASP A 41 13.06 1.31 2.46
CA ASP A 41 14.29 1.35 3.23
C ASP A 41 14.03 2.02 4.57
N VAL A 42 14.57 1.44 5.63
CA VAL A 42 14.52 2.00 6.98
C VAL A 42 15.87 2.63 7.28
N GLU A 43 15.85 3.94 7.55
CA GLU A 43 17.05 4.68 7.97
C GLU A 43 17.36 4.45 9.46
N ASP A 44 18.60 4.69 9.88
CA ASP A 44 19.06 4.55 11.28
C ASP A 44 18.22 5.37 12.28
N ASN A 45 17.63 6.49 11.82
CA ASN A 45 16.78 7.37 12.61
C ASN A 45 15.30 6.89 12.70
N GLY A 46 14.98 5.75 12.12
CA GLY A 46 13.63 5.17 12.06
C GLY A 46 12.69 5.82 11.03
N ARG A 47 13.20 6.67 10.13
CA ARG A 47 12.46 7.17 8.97
C ARG A 47 12.39 6.11 7.90
N VAL A 48 11.33 6.19 7.10
CA VAL A 48 11.05 5.22 6.06
C VAL A 48 11.07 5.93 4.71
N THR A 49 11.91 5.43 3.80
CA THR A 49 11.91 5.85 2.39
C THR A 49 11.22 4.76 1.57
N ILE A 50 10.18 5.12 0.83
CA ILE A 50 9.48 4.18 -0.05
C ILE A 50 10.23 4.07 -1.38
N ARG A 51 10.67 2.86 -1.71
CA ARG A 51 11.36 2.53 -2.98
C ARG A 51 10.38 2.19 -4.09
N GLY A 52 9.25 1.60 -3.74
CA GLY A 52 8.22 1.20 -4.68
C GLY A 52 7.07 0.51 -3.97
N ILE A 53 6.14 -0.02 -4.75
CA ILE A 53 5.05 -0.86 -4.29
C ILE A 53 4.94 -2.04 -5.24
N VAL A 54 4.72 -3.22 -4.69
CA VAL A 54 4.36 -4.42 -5.45
C VAL A 54 2.92 -4.79 -5.10
N THR A 55 2.13 -5.05 -6.13
CA THR A 55 0.74 -5.45 -6.03
C THR A 55 0.56 -6.82 -6.65
N SER A 56 -0.57 -7.48 -6.39
CA SER A 56 -0.87 -8.76 -7.04
C SER A 56 -0.84 -8.66 -8.56
N ASP A 57 -1.21 -7.50 -9.13
CA ASP A 57 -1.18 -7.24 -10.58
C ASP A 57 0.25 -7.25 -11.14
N ASP A 58 1.23 -6.72 -10.39
CA ASP A 58 2.64 -6.72 -10.81
C ASP A 58 3.23 -8.14 -10.89
N LEU A 59 2.66 -9.09 -10.14
CA LEU A 59 3.11 -10.49 -10.10
C LEU A 59 2.45 -11.35 -11.20
N VAL A 60 1.44 -10.84 -11.90
CA VAL A 60 0.74 -11.58 -12.96
C VAL A 60 1.70 -11.86 -14.12
N GLY A 61 1.81 -13.13 -14.50
CA GLY A 61 2.69 -13.56 -15.59
C GLY A 61 4.16 -13.71 -15.19
N VAL A 62 4.50 -13.48 -13.91
CA VAL A 62 5.83 -13.78 -13.37
C VAL A 62 5.79 -15.20 -12.77
N TYR A 63 6.41 -16.15 -13.48
CA TYR A 63 6.41 -17.56 -13.08
C TYR A 63 7.65 -18.01 -12.32
N ASP A 64 8.74 -17.26 -12.44
CA ASP A 64 9.98 -17.51 -11.72
C ASP A 64 9.96 -16.76 -10.38
N ASP A 65 9.86 -17.52 -9.31
CA ASP A 65 9.75 -17.00 -7.95
C ASP A 65 11.05 -16.41 -7.43
N THR A 66 12.18 -16.69 -8.09
CA THR A 66 13.51 -16.19 -7.68
C THR A 66 13.83 -14.80 -8.26
N VAL A 67 12.94 -14.25 -9.09
CA VAL A 67 13.08 -12.90 -9.65
C VAL A 67 13.09 -11.87 -8.54
N ASP A 68 14.05 -10.94 -8.58
CA ASP A 68 14.16 -9.83 -7.62
C ASP A 68 12.94 -8.92 -7.74
N ILE A 69 12.32 -8.62 -6.59
CA ILE A 69 11.11 -7.79 -6.53
C ILE A 69 11.31 -6.40 -7.15
N GLN A 70 12.54 -5.87 -7.14
CA GLN A 70 12.87 -4.58 -7.75
C GLN A 70 12.61 -4.54 -9.26
N GLN A 71 12.66 -5.70 -9.93
CA GLN A 71 12.46 -5.80 -11.37
C GLN A 71 10.98 -5.77 -11.76
N VAL A 72 10.09 -6.11 -10.83
CA VAL A 72 8.64 -6.21 -11.07
C VAL A 72 7.84 -5.09 -10.40
N MET A 73 8.35 -4.51 -9.30
CA MET A 73 7.64 -3.48 -8.55
C MET A 73 7.38 -2.22 -9.39
N THR A 74 6.32 -1.51 -9.04
CA THR A 74 6.06 -0.16 -9.55
C THR A 74 6.71 0.87 -8.61
N GLN A 75 7.61 1.71 -9.14
CA GLN A 75 8.28 2.77 -8.36
C GLN A 75 7.34 3.90 -7.94
N LYS A 76 6.25 4.11 -8.69
CA LYS A 76 5.32 5.22 -8.46
C LYS A 76 4.35 4.89 -7.33
N VAL A 77 4.70 5.29 -6.12
CA VAL A 77 3.84 5.13 -4.95
C VAL A 77 3.05 6.41 -4.68
N HIS A 78 1.73 6.26 -4.59
CA HIS A 78 0.84 7.35 -4.25
C HIS A 78 0.64 7.43 -2.73
N VAL A 79 1.03 8.56 -2.15
CA VAL A 79 0.99 8.80 -0.71
C VAL A 79 -0.16 9.73 -0.36
N VAL A 80 -0.85 9.45 0.74
CA VAL A 80 -1.92 10.28 1.30
C VAL A 80 -1.60 10.68 2.74
N ASN A 81 -1.98 11.88 3.14
CA ASN A 81 -1.91 12.26 4.56
C ASN A 81 -3.11 11.64 5.30
N PRO A 82 -2.94 10.98 6.46
CA PRO A 82 -4.02 10.33 7.22
C PRO A 82 -5.14 11.28 7.69
N GLN A 83 -4.86 12.58 7.80
CA GLN A 83 -5.85 13.62 8.12
C GLN A 83 -6.69 14.05 6.91
N SER A 84 -6.28 13.66 5.68
CA SER A 84 -7.04 13.95 4.46
C SER A 84 -8.41 13.32 4.52
N ASN A 85 -9.40 13.95 3.88
CA ASN A 85 -10.72 13.35 3.79
C ASN A 85 -10.76 12.19 2.77
N ALA A 86 -11.69 11.26 2.98
CA ALA A 86 -11.92 10.07 2.17
C ALA A 86 -12.17 10.41 0.68
N GLN A 87 -12.92 11.48 0.40
CA GLN A 87 -13.24 11.89 -0.97
C GLN A 87 -11.98 12.29 -1.76
N SER A 88 -11.06 13.04 -1.14
CA SER A 88 -9.79 13.41 -1.77
C SER A 88 -8.92 12.20 -2.06
N ALA A 89 -8.87 11.24 -1.13
CA ALA A 89 -8.16 9.97 -1.34
C ALA A 89 -8.77 9.15 -2.49
N ALA A 90 -10.09 9.02 -2.55
CA ALA A 90 -10.79 8.35 -3.65
C ALA A 90 -10.53 9.04 -5.01
N LYS A 91 -10.56 10.39 -5.05
CA LYS A 91 -10.21 11.15 -6.26
C LYS A 91 -8.77 10.90 -6.70
N MET A 92 -7.85 10.71 -5.77
CA MET A 92 -6.45 10.40 -6.07
C MET A 92 -6.30 9.01 -6.67
N MET A 93 -7.01 8.01 -6.14
CA MET A 93 -7.09 6.65 -6.72
C MET A 93 -7.59 6.69 -8.17
N ILE A 94 -8.72 7.38 -8.42
CA ILE A 94 -9.30 7.52 -9.76
C ILE A 94 -8.33 8.23 -10.71
N ARG A 95 -7.79 9.39 -10.30
CA ARG A 95 -6.91 10.20 -11.14
C ARG A 95 -5.66 9.46 -11.57
N HIS A 96 -5.11 8.62 -10.70
CA HIS A 96 -3.86 7.92 -10.95
C HIS A 96 -4.04 6.47 -11.35
N ASN A 97 -5.29 6.01 -11.51
CA ASN A 97 -5.62 4.62 -11.81
C ASN A 97 -4.91 3.65 -10.86
N THR A 98 -5.00 3.91 -9.56
CA THR A 98 -4.42 3.07 -8.51
C THR A 98 -5.47 2.64 -7.50
N HIS A 99 -5.31 1.44 -6.97
CA HIS A 99 -6.18 0.87 -5.95
C HIS A 99 -5.65 1.03 -4.52
N HIS A 100 -4.38 1.44 -4.35
CA HIS A 100 -3.73 1.49 -3.05
C HIS A 100 -3.03 2.83 -2.86
N LEU A 101 -3.20 3.42 -1.68
CA LEU A 101 -2.49 4.60 -1.23
C LEU A 101 -1.80 4.32 0.10
N VAL A 102 -0.54 4.73 0.21
CA VAL A 102 0.20 4.63 1.46
C VAL A 102 -0.09 5.87 2.30
N ALA A 103 -0.56 5.69 3.53
CA ALA A 103 -0.77 6.80 4.46
C ALA A 103 0.54 7.10 5.20
N MET A 104 1.04 8.33 5.08
CA MET A 104 2.25 8.78 5.76
C MET A 104 2.02 10.02 6.62
N GLU A 105 2.66 10.04 7.78
CA GLU A 105 2.69 11.16 8.72
C GLU A 105 4.10 11.22 9.34
N ASP A 106 4.69 12.42 9.45
CA ASP A 106 6.00 12.65 10.05
C ASP A 106 7.14 11.74 9.53
N GLY A 107 7.13 11.45 8.23
CA GLY A 107 8.17 10.63 7.58
C GLY A 107 8.07 9.13 7.87
N LYS A 108 6.94 8.68 8.41
CA LYS A 108 6.65 7.27 8.71
C LYS A 108 5.42 6.80 7.95
N ILE A 109 5.40 5.52 7.62
CA ILE A 109 4.18 4.85 7.17
C ILE A 109 3.32 4.59 8.40
N VAL A 110 2.09 5.11 8.38
CA VAL A 110 1.13 4.97 9.49
C VAL A 110 -0.09 4.15 9.11
N GLY A 111 -0.28 3.85 7.84
CA GLY A 111 -1.38 3.02 7.36
C GLY A 111 -1.36 2.84 5.84
N MET A 112 -2.29 2.05 5.35
CA MET A 112 -2.59 1.92 3.93
C MET A 112 -4.11 1.96 3.75
N VAL A 113 -4.54 2.53 2.63
CA VAL A 113 -5.94 2.49 2.23
C VAL A 113 -6.03 1.91 0.82
N SER A 114 -6.92 0.95 0.65
CA SER A 114 -7.25 0.27 -0.59
C SER A 114 -8.65 0.67 -1.08
N SER A 115 -8.98 0.39 -2.34
CA SER A 115 -10.34 0.56 -2.83
C SER A 115 -11.36 -0.32 -2.09
N LEU A 116 -10.93 -1.47 -1.54
CA LEU A 116 -11.81 -2.34 -0.75
C LEU A 116 -12.19 -1.68 0.59
N ASP A 117 -11.27 -0.94 1.22
CA ASP A 117 -11.56 -0.23 2.47
C ASP A 117 -12.66 0.84 2.28
N PHE A 118 -12.76 1.44 1.09
CA PHE A 118 -13.88 2.33 0.75
C PHE A 118 -15.20 1.58 0.60
N VAL A 119 -15.18 0.36 0.07
CA VAL A 119 -16.37 -0.49 -0.03
C VAL A 119 -16.84 -0.88 1.36
N GLU A 120 -15.93 -1.31 2.23
CA GLU A 120 -16.22 -1.62 3.64
C GLU A 120 -16.80 -0.39 4.38
N LEU A 121 -16.19 0.78 4.20
CA LEU A 121 -16.65 2.03 4.79
C LEU A 121 -18.12 2.34 4.45
N ILE A 122 -18.51 2.11 3.19
CA ILE A 122 -19.89 2.30 2.73
C ILE A 122 -20.81 1.20 3.25
N ALA A 123 -20.37 -0.06 3.22
CA ALA A 123 -21.14 -1.20 3.68
C ALA A 123 -21.48 -1.10 5.18
N GLU A 124 -20.59 -0.55 5.99
CA GLU A 124 -20.78 -0.34 7.43
C GLU A 124 -21.63 0.88 7.79
N GLN A 125 -22.13 1.66 6.82
CA GLN A 125 -22.89 2.90 7.02
C GLN A 125 -22.20 3.93 7.93
N LYS A 126 -20.86 3.95 7.99
CA LYS A 126 -20.09 4.97 8.72
C LYS A 126 -19.96 6.25 7.89
N ILE A 127 -21.09 6.82 7.42
CA ILE A 127 -21.14 8.00 6.53
C ILE A 127 -21.93 9.16 7.14
#